data_AF-A0A1I6FPU3-F1
#
_entry.id   AF-A0A1I6FPU3-F1
#
_cell.length_a   1.000
_cell.length_b   1.000
_cell.length_c   1.000
_cell.angle_alpha   90.00
_cell.angle_beta   90.00
_cell.angle_gamma   90.00
#
_symmetry.space_group_name_H-M   'P 1'
#
loop_
_entity.id
_entity.type
_entity.pdbx_description
1 polymer ?
#
loop_
_entity_poly.entity_id
_entity_poly.type
_entity_poly.pdbx_seq_one_letter_code
_entity_poly.pdbx_strand_id
1 'polypeptide(L)'
;MRRQIFLTSALLFAGSISSAQTQRAEAYKNPMIVAEGELIYDGACASCHGANLEGQPDWRQPGPDGKLPAPPHDITGHTWHHPIEQLFAVTKYGTEALVGGNYKSDMRGFEDELTDAQIKAVLAYIKSTWPEEVQTRHSAMSQ
;
A
#
# COMPACT_ATOMS: atom_id res chain seq x y z
N MET A 1 40.73 49.23 14.86
CA MET A 1 40.34 47.81 14.84
C MET A 1 38.82 47.72 14.93
N ARG A 2 38.11 47.33 13.86
CA ARG A 2 36.66 47.08 13.88
C ARG A 2 36.47 45.59 13.56
N ARG A 3 36.00 44.81 14.53
CA ARG A 3 35.65 43.40 14.35
C ARG A 3 34.36 43.35 13.52
N GLN A 4 34.44 42.80 12.31
CA GLN A 4 33.24 42.43 11.55
C GLN A 4 32.71 41.11 12.10
N ILE A 5 31.47 41.12 12.57
CA ILE A 5 30.73 39.93 12.98
C ILE A 5 30.02 39.43 11.72
N PHE A 6 30.43 38.26 11.23
CA PHE A 6 29.70 37.57 10.16
C PHE A 6 28.51 36.83 10.77
N LEU A 7 27.30 37.30 10.49
CA LEU A 7 26.05 36.60 10.80
C LEU A 7 25.77 35.62 9.65
N THR A 8 26.14 34.36 9.83
CA THR A 8 25.68 33.27 8.95
C THR A 8 24.23 32.95 9.28
N SER A 9 23.29 33.38 8.44
CA SER A 9 21.90 32.92 8.52
C SER A 9 21.83 31.49 8.03
N ALA A 10 21.59 30.55 8.94
CA ALA A 10 21.21 29.19 8.60
C ALA A 10 19.75 29.17 8.16
N LEU A 11 19.48 28.98 6.86
CA LEU A 11 18.15 28.67 6.38
C LEU A 11 17.79 27.23 6.77
N LEU A 12 16.90 27.07 7.76
CA LEU A 12 16.23 25.81 8.04
C LEU A 12 15.15 25.61 6.96
N PHE A 13 15.39 24.73 5.99
CA PHE A 13 14.34 24.24 5.09
C PHE A 13 13.46 23.26 5.87
N ALA A 14 12.37 23.77 6.45
CA ALA A 14 11.23 22.93 6.79
C ALA A 14 10.57 22.50 5.46
N GLY A 15 10.80 21.26 5.04
CA GLY A 15 10.19 20.72 3.82
C GLY A 15 8.67 20.72 3.93
N SER A 16 8.00 21.52 3.11
CA SER A 16 6.54 21.51 3.01
C SER A 16 6.08 20.22 2.35
N ILE A 17 5.46 19.32 3.12
CA ILE A 17 4.75 18.17 2.56
C ILE A 17 3.63 18.72 1.67
N SER A 18 3.67 18.39 0.37
CA SER A 18 2.73 18.92 -0.61
C SER A 18 1.33 18.35 -0.38
N SER A 19 0.28 19.16 -0.58
CA SER A 19 -1.13 18.76 -0.35
C SER A 19 -1.54 17.51 -1.13
N ALA A 20 -0.95 17.29 -2.30
CA ALA A 20 -1.18 16.10 -3.12
C ALA A 20 -0.67 14.79 -2.48
N GLN A 21 0.43 14.84 -1.72
CA GLN A 21 0.98 13.68 -1.00
C GLN A 21 0.04 13.28 0.15
N THR A 22 -0.38 14.26 0.95
CA THR A 22 -1.33 14.07 2.05
C THR A 22 -2.68 13.56 1.55
N GLN A 23 -3.18 14.08 0.41
CA GLN A 23 -4.44 13.66 -0.16
C GLN A 23 -4.41 12.20 -0.66
N ARG A 24 -3.26 11.70 -1.12
CA ARG A 24 -3.07 10.30 -1.49
C ARG A 24 -3.02 9.37 -0.28
N ALA A 25 -2.31 9.76 0.79
CA ALA A 25 -2.20 8.95 2.01
C ALA A 25 -3.54 8.78 2.74
N GLU A 26 -4.45 9.74 2.58
CA GLU A 26 -5.76 9.80 3.25
C GLU A 26 -6.94 9.41 2.36
N ALA A 27 -6.70 8.82 1.18
CA ALA A 27 -7.76 8.41 0.25
C ALA A 27 -8.80 7.45 0.87
N TYR A 28 -8.38 6.64 1.86
CA TYR A 28 -9.24 5.73 2.63
C TYR A 28 -10.35 6.43 3.45
N LYS A 29 -10.27 7.76 3.61
CA LYS A 29 -11.32 8.57 4.26
C LYS A 29 -12.40 9.06 3.31
N ASN A 30 -12.22 8.90 2.00
CA ASN A 30 -13.21 9.30 1.00
C ASN A 30 -14.15 8.13 0.68
N PRO A 31 -15.43 8.19 1.05
CA PRO A 31 -16.35 7.06 0.87
C PRO A 31 -16.56 6.66 -0.60
N MET A 32 -16.44 7.61 -1.53
CA MET A 32 -16.58 7.31 -2.97
C MET A 32 -15.39 6.50 -3.49
N ILE A 33 -14.17 6.82 -3.04
CA ILE A 33 -12.96 6.08 -3.41
C ILE A 33 -12.97 4.68 -2.79
N VAL A 34 -13.40 4.59 -1.53
CA VAL A 34 -13.54 3.30 -0.83
C VAL A 34 -14.56 2.40 -1.53
N ALA A 35 -15.73 2.92 -1.90
CA ALA A 35 -16.76 2.16 -2.61
C ALA A 35 -16.30 1.70 -4.01
N GLU A 36 -15.57 2.54 -4.75
CA GLU A 36 -14.95 2.15 -6.01
C GLU A 36 -13.92 1.02 -5.81
N GLY A 37 -13.07 1.17 -4.78
CA GLY A 37 -12.06 0.18 -4.41
C GLY A 37 -12.64 -1.17 -4.02
N GLU A 38 -13.73 -1.18 -3.26
CA GLU A 38 -14.46 -2.40 -2.87
C GLU A 38 -14.98 -3.15 -4.09
N LEU A 39 -15.66 -2.46 -5.01
CA LEU A 39 -16.17 -3.08 -6.24
C LEU A 39 -15.06 -3.73 -7.07
N ILE A 40 -13.90 -3.07 -7.18
CA ILE A 40 -12.75 -3.63 -7.90
C ILE A 40 -12.15 -4.81 -7.13
N TYR A 41 -12.03 -4.70 -5.81
CA TYR A 41 -11.52 -5.77 -4.95
C TYR A 41 -12.35 -7.05 -5.12
N ASP A 42 -13.67 -6.95 -5.09
CA ASP A 42 -14.58 -8.07 -5.28
C ASP A 42 -14.40 -8.75 -6.65
N GLY A 43 -14.20 -7.95 -7.71
CA GLY A 43 -14.04 -8.46 -9.07
C GLY A 43 -12.66 -9.03 -9.39
N ALA A 44 -11.60 -8.57 -8.70
CA ALA A 44 -10.22 -8.81 -9.12
C ALA A 44 -9.32 -9.45 -8.06
N CYS A 45 -9.65 -9.32 -6.78
CA CYS A 45 -8.76 -9.66 -5.66
C CYS A 45 -9.34 -10.74 -4.75
N ALA A 46 -10.65 -10.70 -4.49
CA ALA A 46 -11.34 -11.56 -3.53
C ALA A 46 -11.25 -13.06 -3.84
N SER A 47 -11.06 -13.44 -5.11
CA SER A 47 -10.90 -14.85 -5.52
C SER A 47 -9.68 -15.52 -4.87
N CYS A 48 -8.64 -14.76 -4.55
CA CYS A 48 -7.45 -15.24 -3.85
C CYS A 48 -7.39 -14.72 -2.40
N HIS A 49 -7.65 -13.43 -2.18
CA HIS A 49 -7.51 -12.80 -0.87
C HIS A 49 -8.76 -12.91 0.02
N GLY A 50 -9.82 -13.57 -0.47
CA GLY A 50 -11.06 -13.78 0.27
C GLY A 50 -12.00 -12.56 0.21
N ALA A 51 -13.30 -12.82 0.24
CA ALA A 51 -14.34 -11.79 0.18
C ALA A 51 -14.37 -10.89 1.43
N ASN A 52 -13.83 -11.37 2.55
CA ASN A 52 -13.70 -10.63 3.80
C ASN A 52 -12.23 -10.26 4.09
N LEU A 53 -11.35 -10.27 3.08
CA LEU A 53 -9.92 -9.97 3.21
C LEU A 53 -9.15 -10.99 4.07
N GLU A 54 -9.72 -12.17 4.30
CA GLU A 54 -9.22 -13.20 5.21
C GLU A 54 -8.05 -14.02 4.66
N GLY A 55 -7.74 -13.87 3.37
CA GLY A 55 -6.69 -14.62 2.69
C GLY A 55 -6.97 -16.11 2.56
N GLN A 56 -5.97 -16.84 2.10
CA GLN A 56 -5.99 -18.30 2.05
C GLN A 56 -5.51 -18.91 3.38
N PRO A 57 -5.96 -20.13 3.72
CA PRO A 57 -5.42 -20.85 4.87
C PRO A 57 -3.91 -21.09 4.70
N ASP A 58 -3.21 -21.20 5.83
CA ASP A 58 -1.77 -21.49 5.88
C ASP A 58 -0.90 -20.56 5.03
N TRP A 59 -1.32 -19.31 4.79
CA TRP A 59 -0.63 -18.33 3.92
C TRP A 59 0.83 -18.03 4.28
N ARG A 60 1.27 -18.41 5.48
CA ARG A 60 2.66 -18.29 5.94
C ARG A 60 3.55 -19.48 5.54
N GLN A 61 2.97 -20.55 4.98
CA GLN A 61 3.67 -21.77 4.60
C GLN A 61 3.59 -21.97 3.09
N PRO A 62 4.72 -22.24 2.41
CA PRO A 62 4.69 -22.57 1.00
C PRO A 62 3.87 -23.84 0.74
N GLY A 63 3.06 -23.81 -0.33
CA GLY A 63 2.32 -24.96 -0.80
C GLY A 63 3.19 -26.00 -1.54
N PRO A 64 2.59 -27.07 -2.09
CA PRO A 64 3.30 -28.10 -2.84
C PRO A 64 4.04 -27.59 -4.09
N ASP A 65 3.61 -26.46 -4.65
CA ASP A 65 4.25 -25.78 -5.78
C ASP A 65 5.35 -24.79 -5.34
N GLY A 66 5.61 -24.69 -4.03
CA GLY A 66 6.62 -23.83 -3.44
C GLY A 66 6.23 -22.35 -3.33
N LYS A 67 5.00 -21.97 -3.69
CA LYS A 67 4.52 -20.58 -3.60
C LYS A 67 3.80 -20.34 -2.27
N LEU A 68 3.82 -19.09 -1.82
CA LEU A 68 3.02 -18.66 -0.67
C LEU A 68 1.57 -18.40 -1.11
N PRO A 69 0.58 -18.94 -0.37
CA PRO A 69 -0.83 -18.59 -0.58
C PRO A 69 -1.08 -17.09 -0.36
N ALA A 70 -2.21 -16.60 -0.88
CA ALA A 70 -2.57 -15.19 -0.75
C ALA A 70 -2.74 -14.79 0.73
N PRO A 71 -1.99 -13.79 1.24
CA PRO A 71 -2.10 -13.37 2.63
C PRO A 71 -3.41 -12.62 2.90
N PRO A 72 -3.90 -12.60 4.16
CA PRO A 72 -4.99 -11.73 4.56
C PRO A 72 -4.62 -10.27 4.35
N HIS A 73 -5.59 -9.49 3.89
CA HIS A 73 -5.52 -8.05 3.84
C HIS A 73 -6.17 -7.39 5.06
N ASP A 74 -6.85 -8.15 5.91
CA ASP A 74 -7.35 -7.70 7.22
C ASP A 74 -6.23 -7.57 8.29
N ILE A 75 -6.63 -7.33 9.53
CA ILE A 75 -5.71 -7.15 10.67
C ILE A 75 -4.89 -8.40 11.02
N THR A 76 -5.32 -9.60 10.61
CA THR A 76 -4.63 -10.87 10.90
C THR A 76 -3.43 -11.13 9.97
N GLY A 77 -3.40 -10.40 8.85
CA GLY A 77 -2.35 -10.44 7.84
C GLY A 77 -1.14 -9.57 8.16
N HIS A 78 -0.39 -9.22 7.11
CA HIS A 78 0.79 -8.36 7.23
C HIS A 78 0.81 -7.18 6.25
N THR A 79 -0.25 -7.00 5.47
CA THR A 79 -0.34 -5.96 4.42
C THR A 79 -0.02 -4.58 4.99
N TRP A 80 -0.59 -4.26 6.15
CA TRP A 80 -0.43 -2.99 6.85
C TRP A 80 0.99 -2.71 7.39
N HIS A 81 1.92 -3.67 7.31
CA HIS A 81 3.33 -3.45 7.64
C HIS A 81 4.15 -2.84 6.51
N HIS A 82 3.60 -2.73 5.30
CA HIS A 82 4.31 -2.21 4.12
C HIS A 82 3.80 -0.82 3.75
N PRO A 83 4.67 0.12 3.32
CA PRO A 83 4.24 1.44 2.88
C PRO A 83 3.38 1.37 1.62
N ILE A 84 2.48 2.35 1.45
CA ILE A 84 1.49 2.38 0.35
C ILE A 84 2.13 2.28 -1.04
N GLU A 85 3.30 2.89 -1.25
CA GLU A 85 3.97 2.90 -2.55
C GLU A 85 4.55 1.51 -2.89
N GLN A 86 4.97 0.75 -1.88
CA GLN A 86 5.38 -0.65 -2.07
C GLN A 86 4.15 -1.51 -2.41
N LEU A 87 3.04 -1.34 -1.69
CA LEU A 87 1.79 -2.06 -1.97
C LEU A 87 1.25 -1.74 -3.37
N PHE A 88 1.34 -0.47 -3.78
CA PHE A 88 1.00 -0.03 -5.14
C PHE A 88 1.88 -0.73 -6.18
N ALA A 89 3.20 -0.75 -5.99
CA ALA A 89 4.10 -1.42 -6.91
C ALA A 89 3.81 -2.92 -7.01
N VAL A 90 3.60 -3.61 -5.89
CA VAL A 90 3.26 -5.05 -5.87
C VAL A 90 1.96 -5.31 -6.61
N THR A 91 0.95 -4.47 -6.42
CA THR A 91 -0.34 -4.61 -7.12
C THR A 91 -0.20 -4.32 -8.61
N LYS A 92 0.57 -3.30 -8.99
CA LYS A 92 0.74 -2.90 -10.39
C LYS A 92 1.56 -3.92 -11.19
N TYR A 93 2.72 -4.30 -10.68
CA TYR A 93 3.71 -5.09 -11.43
C TYR A 93 3.73 -6.58 -11.06
N GLY A 94 3.10 -6.96 -9.95
CA GLY A 94 3.17 -8.31 -9.41
C GLY A 94 4.45 -8.57 -8.62
N THR A 95 4.44 -9.63 -7.80
CA THR A 95 5.56 -9.88 -6.87
C THR A 95 6.80 -10.42 -7.60
N GLU A 96 6.63 -11.28 -8.61
CA GLU A 96 7.77 -11.84 -9.36
C GLU A 96 8.60 -10.74 -10.04
N ALA A 97 7.95 -9.74 -10.65
CA ALA A 97 8.62 -8.65 -11.35
C ALA A 97 9.46 -7.76 -10.41
N LEU A 98 9.01 -7.59 -9.17
CA LEU A 98 9.69 -6.74 -8.18
C LEU A 98 10.81 -7.47 -7.43
N VAL A 99 10.61 -8.74 -7.07
CA VAL A 99 11.61 -9.53 -6.33
C VAL A 99 12.70 -10.05 -7.27
N GLY A 100 12.31 -10.50 -8.47
CA GLY A 100 13.22 -11.02 -9.48
C GLY A 100 13.90 -12.34 -9.13
N GLY A 101 14.95 -12.67 -9.89
CA GLY A 101 15.67 -13.94 -9.78
C GLY A 101 14.77 -15.13 -10.10
N ASN A 102 14.79 -16.13 -9.22
CA ASN A 102 13.98 -17.35 -9.36
C ASN A 102 12.72 -17.33 -8.46
N TYR A 103 12.36 -16.19 -7.86
CA TYR A 103 11.19 -16.11 -6.99
C TYR A 103 9.90 -16.34 -7.77
N LYS A 104 8.96 -17.10 -7.18
CA LYS A 104 7.67 -17.44 -7.78
C LYS A 104 6.49 -17.03 -6.91
N SER A 105 5.43 -16.49 -7.53
CA SER A 105 4.25 -15.98 -6.83
C SER A 105 3.02 -15.97 -7.73
N ASP A 106 1.86 -16.27 -7.14
CA ASP A 106 0.56 -16.11 -7.81
C ASP A 106 0.02 -14.68 -7.75
N MET A 107 0.67 -13.78 -7.00
CA MET A 107 0.34 -12.35 -6.99
C MET A 107 0.84 -11.70 -8.28
N ARG A 108 -0.02 -11.74 -9.29
CA ARG A 108 0.19 -11.12 -10.61
C ARG A 108 0.16 -9.60 -10.55
N GLY A 109 0.67 -8.96 -11.61
CA GLY A 109 0.48 -7.54 -11.86
C GLY A 109 -0.86 -7.24 -12.54
N PHE A 110 -1.33 -6.01 -12.36
CA PHE A 110 -2.56 -5.47 -12.91
C PHE A 110 -2.34 -4.25 -13.82
N GLU A 111 -1.09 -3.93 -14.19
CA GLU A 111 -0.75 -2.75 -15.00
C GLU A 111 -1.55 -2.61 -16.31
N ASP A 112 -1.85 -3.74 -16.97
CA ASP A 112 -2.60 -3.76 -18.24
C ASP A 112 -4.13 -3.77 -18.04
N GLU A 113 -4.61 -3.87 -16.81
CA GLU A 113 -6.05 -4.06 -16.49
C GLU A 113 -6.64 -2.94 -15.62
N LEU A 114 -5.84 -2.40 -14.70
CA LEU A 114 -6.27 -1.37 -13.75
C LEU A 114 -5.41 -0.12 -13.91
N THR A 115 -6.07 1.03 -13.94
CA THR A 115 -5.39 2.32 -13.87
C THR A 115 -4.76 2.54 -12.49
N ASP A 116 -3.77 3.43 -12.42
CA ASP A 116 -3.16 3.85 -11.15
C ASP A 116 -4.20 4.35 -10.11
N ALA A 117 -5.27 5.00 -10.56
CA ALA A 117 -6.34 5.48 -9.69
C ALA A 117 -7.15 4.31 -9.11
N GLN A 118 -7.47 3.31 -9.93
CA GLN A 118 -8.18 2.10 -9.51
C GLN A 118 -7.36 1.27 -8.53
N ILE A 119 -6.05 1.08 -8.78
CA ILE A 119 -5.16 0.40 -7.82
C ILE A 119 -5.15 1.14 -6.47
N LYS A 120 -5.07 2.48 -6.49
CA LYS A 120 -5.12 3.28 -5.26
C LYS A 120 -6.47 3.19 -4.56
N ALA A 121 -7.57 3.09 -5.31
CA ALA A 121 -8.90 2.89 -4.74
C ALA A 121 -8.98 1.55 -4.01
N VAL A 122 -8.48 0.46 -4.60
CA VAL A 122 -8.41 -0.87 -3.94
C VAL A 122 -7.61 -0.79 -2.64
N LEU A 123 -6.42 -0.17 -2.66
CA LEU A 123 -5.61 -0.03 -1.46
C LEU A 123 -6.26 0.88 -0.40
N ALA A 124 -7.02 1.89 -0.82
CA ALA A 124 -7.80 2.73 0.08
C ALA A 124 -8.94 1.94 0.73
N TYR A 125 -9.63 1.08 -0.02
CA TYR A 125 -10.63 0.15 0.52
C TYR A 125 -10.01 -0.79 1.56
N ILE A 126 -8.93 -1.50 1.20
CA ILE A 126 -8.22 -2.40 2.12
C ILE A 126 -7.84 -1.66 3.41
N LYS A 127 -7.26 -0.46 3.30
CA LYS A 127 -6.88 0.34 4.47
C LYS A 127 -8.07 0.77 5.32
N SER A 128 -9.22 1.05 4.70
CA SER A 128 -10.43 1.49 5.41
C SER A 128 -11.00 0.43 6.36
N THR A 129 -10.65 -0.85 6.16
CA THR A 129 -11.13 -1.96 7.02
C THR A 129 -10.28 -2.18 8.27
N TRP A 130 -9.09 -1.56 8.34
CA TRP A 130 -8.21 -1.70 9.50
C TRP A 130 -8.70 -0.87 10.69
N PRO A 131 -8.32 -1.22 11.94
CA PRO A 131 -8.53 -0.34 13.09
C PRO A 131 -7.87 1.04 12.90
N GLU A 132 -8.47 2.09 13.46
CA GLU A 132 -8.01 3.48 13.32
C GLU A 132 -6.52 3.67 13.68
N GLU A 133 -6.04 2.97 14.71
CA GLU A 133 -4.63 3.00 15.10
C GLU A 133 -3.70 2.48 13.98
N VAL A 134 -4.11 1.40 13.31
CA VAL A 134 -3.35 0.82 12.19
C VAL A 134 -3.41 1.73 10.97
N GLN A 135 -4.57 2.33 10.68
CA GLN A 135 -4.72 3.33 9.62
C GLN A 135 -3.74 4.49 9.84
N THR A 136 -3.69 5.01 11.07
CA THR A 136 -2.82 6.12 11.47
C THR A 136 -1.35 5.75 11.35
N ARG A 137 -0.95 4.59 11.89
CA ARG A 137 0.43 4.09 11.78
C ARG A 137 0.85 3.90 10.32
N HIS A 138 -0.02 3.33 9.50
CA HIS A 138 0.25 3.12 8.08
C HIS A 138 0.35 4.45 7.30
N SER A 139 -0.51 5.44 7.61
CA SER A 139 -0.38 6.81 7.09
C SER A 139 0.96 7.45 7.46
N ALA A 140 1.45 7.23 8.69
CA ALA A 140 2.74 7.77 9.12
C ALA A 140 3.93 7.15 8.37
N MET A 141 3.86 5.85 8.08
CA MET A 141 4.89 5.14 7.30
C MET A 141 4.88 5.50 5.81
N SER A 142 3.74 5.97 5.29
CA SER A 142 3.50 6.20 3.85
C SER A 142 3.64 7.67 3.43
N GLN A 143 4.25 8.52 4.26
CA GLN A 143 4.44 9.95 4.01
C GLN A 143 5.75 10.24 3.26
#